data_AF-A0A5P0ZKB3-F1
#
_entry.id   AF-A0A5P0ZKB3-F1
#
_cell.length_a   1.000
_cell.length_b   1.000
_cell.length_c   1.000
_cell.angle_alpha   90.00
_cell.angle_beta   90.00
_cell.angle_gamma   90.00
#
_symmetry.space_group_name_H-M   'P 1'
#
loop_
_entity.id
_entity.type
_entity.pdbx_description
1 polymer ?
#
loop_
_entity_poly.entity_id
_entity_poly.type
_entity_poly.pdbx_seq_one_letter_code
_entity_poly.pdbx_strand_id
1 'polypeptide(L)' 'MNEIDQDLLPLGSIFYLKDGNQKLMVVSRGVIYTDDTSGEDTFMDYLCCKYPYGYLQLNDSARINADIQTMQKITIYQSH' A
#
# COMPACT_ATOMS: atom_id res chain seq x y z
N MET A 1 12.60 -2.03 -24.94
CA MET A 1 11.97 -1.06 -24.02
C MET A 1 12.13 -1.66 -22.65
N ASN A 2 13.16 -1.25 -21.90
CA ASN A 2 13.37 -1.68 -20.52
C ASN A 2 12.93 -0.52 -19.64
N GLU A 3 11.64 -0.47 -19.32
CA GLU A 3 11.21 0.26 -18.14
C GLU A 3 11.78 -0.49 -16.94
N ILE A 4 12.60 0.21 -16.16
CA ILE A 4 13.03 -0.27 -14.85
C ILE A 4 11.75 -0.36 -14.04
N ASP A 5 11.27 -1.58 -13.83
CA ASP A 5 10.27 -1.93 -12.84
C ASP A 5 10.77 -1.30 -11.54
N GLN A 6 10.21 -0.13 -11.15
CA GLN A 6 10.43 0.36 -9.80
C GLN A 6 9.73 -0.66 -8.92
N ASP A 7 10.49 -1.66 -8.44
CA ASP A 7 10.01 -2.89 -7.80
C ASP A 7 8.85 -2.60 -6.85
N LEU A 8 7.62 -2.68 -7.36
CA LEU A 8 6.43 -2.48 -6.55
C LEU A 8 6.45 -3.53 -5.44
N LEU A 9 6.05 -3.13 -4.25
CA LEU A 9 5.97 -4.06 -3.13
C LEU A 9 5.06 -5.23 -3.51
N PRO A 10 5.51 -6.49 -3.33
CA PRO A 10 4.68 -7.67 -3.53
C PRO A 10 3.41 -7.60 -2.68
N LEU A 11 2.33 -8.24 -3.14
CA LEU A 11 1.15 -8.45 -2.31
C LEU A 11 1.53 -9.20 -1.02
N GLY A 12 0.95 -8.81 0.10
CA GLY A 12 1.31 -9.33 1.43
C GLY A 12 2.54 -8.67 2.05
N SER A 13 3.23 -7.76 1.35
CA SER A 13 4.31 -6.97 1.95
C SER A 13 3.79 -6.16 3.12
N ILE A 14 4.51 -6.22 4.25
CA ILE A 14 4.20 -5.46 5.46
C ILE A 14 5.18 -4.30 5.55
N PHE A 15 4.69 -3.09 5.79
CA PHE A 15 5.52 -1.89 5.85
C PHE A 15 4.97 -0.87 6.84
N TYR A 16 5.79 0.13 7.16
CA TYR A 16 5.37 1.35 7.85
C TYR A 16 5.40 2.52 6.88
N LEU A 17 4.58 3.54 7.14
CA LEU A 17 4.83 4.85 6.58
C LEU A 17 6.02 5.49 7.30
N LYS A 18 6.75 6.39 6.64
CA LYS A 18 7.99 7.01 7.17
C LYS A 18 7.86 7.56 8.59
N ASP A 19 6.68 8.06 8.94
CA ASP A 19 6.35 8.60 10.27
C ASP A 19 5.14 7.90 10.91
N GLY A 20 4.77 6.72 10.39
CA GLY A 20 3.63 5.93 10.87
C GLY A 20 4.05 4.91 11.93
N ASN A 21 3.20 4.68 12.92
CA ASN A 21 3.40 3.65 13.96
C ASN A 21 2.50 2.41 13.77
N GLN A 22 1.67 2.37 12.73
CA GLN A 22 0.80 1.26 12.37
C GLN A 22 1.39 0.47 11.20
N LYS A 23 1.53 -0.85 11.35
CA LYS A 23 1.93 -1.73 10.24
C LYS A 23 0.78 -1.85 9.23
N LEU A 24 1.11 -1.71 7.96
CA LEU A 24 0.18 -1.92 6.86
C LEU A 24 0.63 -3.11 6.03
N MET A 25 -0.33 -3.81 5.43
CA MET A 25 -0.08 -4.90 4.50
C MET A 25 -0.69 -4.57 3.14
N VAL A 26 0.07 -4.74 2.07
CA VAL A 26 -0.42 -4.57 0.69
C VAL A 26 -1.42 -5.68 0.36
N VAL A 27 -2.65 -5.33 0.00
CA VAL A 27 -3.72 -6.28 -0.37
C VAL A 27 -4.11 -6.20 -1.85
N SER A 28 -3.90 -5.06 -2.51
CA SER A 28 -4.13 -4.90 -3.95
C SER A 28 -3.19 -3.84 -4.54
N ARG A 29 -3.06 -3.84 -5.88
CA ARG A 29 -2.30 -2.86 -6.66
C ARG A 29 -3.14 -2.20 -7.73
N GLY A 30 -2.79 -0.97 -8.10
CA GLY A 30 -3.38 -0.25 -9.23
C GLY A 30 -4.88 -0.03 -9.08
N VAL A 31 -5.29 0.47 -7.91
CA VAL A 31 -6.71 0.71 -7.62
C VAL A 31 -7.13 2.10 -8.07
N ILE A 32 -8.30 2.18 -8.69
CA ILE A 32 -8.95 3.45 -9.04
C ILE A 32 -10.09 3.66 -8.07
N TYR A 33 -10.21 4.87 -7.53
CA TYR A 33 -11.37 5.28 -6.74
C TYR A 33 -11.78 6.70 -7.14
N THR A 34 -13.07 6.98 -7.04
CA THR A 34 -13.57 8.34 -7.18
C THR A 34 -13.37 9.05 -5.84
N ASP A 35 -12.63 10.16 -5.84
CA ASP A 35 -12.41 10.95 -4.64
C ASP A 35 -13.71 11.64 -4.21
N ASP A 36 -14.14 11.42 -2.97
CA ASP A 36 -15.43 11.94 -2.48
C ASP A 36 -15.44 13.48 -2.38
N THR A 37 -14.28 14.14 -2.40
CA THR A 37 -14.17 15.60 -2.29
C THR A 37 -14.10 16.27 -3.66
N SER A 38 -13.25 15.79 -4.56
CA SER A 38 -13.08 16.37 -5.90
C SER A 38 -14.05 15.78 -6.95
N GLY A 39 -14.57 14.58 -6.73
CA GLY A 39 -15.36 13.83 -7.71
C GLY A 39 -14.53 13.23 -8.84
N GLU A 40 -13.20 13.31 -8.77
CA GLU A 40 -12.30 12.81 -9.82
C GLU A 40 -11.83 11.38 -9.54
N ASP A 41 -11.70 10.59 -10.61
CA ASP A 41 -11.11 9.26 -10.53
C ASP A 41 -9.59 9.37 -10.31
N THR A 42 -9.14 8.84 -9.19
CA THR A 42 -7.74 8.88 -8.77
C THR A 42 -7.15 7.47 -8.75
N PHE A 43 -5.96 7.33 -9.35
CA PHE A 43 -5.19 6.08 -9.35
C PHE A 43 -4.22 6.00 -8.16
N MET A 44 -4.20 4.87 -7.47
CA MET A 44 -3.28 4.57 -6.38
C MET A 44 -2.55 3.27 -6.63
N ASP A 45 -1.26 3.25 -6.31
CA ASP A 45 -0.42 2.07 -6.52
C ASP A 45 -0.77 0.92 -5.58
N TYR A 46 -1.17 1.21 -4.34
CA TYR A 46 -1.51 0.20 -3.33
C TYR A 46 -2.83 0.47 -2.63
N LEU A 47 -3.56 -0.61 -2.38
CA LEU A 47 -4.58 -0.69 -1.34
C LEU A 47 -4.03 -1.56 -0.21
N CYS A 48 -4.14 -1.07 1.02
CA CYS A 48 -3.57 -1.71 2.20
C CYS A 48 -4.59 -1.84 3.33
N CYS A 49 -4.37 -2.80 4.22
CA CYS A 49 -5.10 -2.96 5.47
C CYS A 49 -4.16 -2.91 6.69
N LYS A 50 -4.73 -2.72 7.88
CA LYS A 50 -3.98 -2.82 9.13
C LYS A 50 -3.52 -4.27 9.37
N TYR A 51 -2.23 -4.47 9.58
CA TYR A 51 -1.67 -5.76 10.00
C TYR A 51 -1.70 -5.87 11.54
N PRO A 52 -2.02 -7.04 12.14
CA PRO A 52 -2.22 -8.37 11.53
C PRO A 52 -3.67 -8.71 11.17
N TYR A 53 -4.60 -7.78 11.31
CA TYR A 53 -6.04 -8.08 11.23
C TYR A 53 -6.49 -8.60 9.85
N GLY A 54 -5.82 -8.19 8.77
CA GLY A 54 -6.03 -8.75 7.42
C GLY A 54 -7.41 -8.48 6.82
N TYR A 55 -8.30 -7.77 7.52
CA TYR A 55 -9.65 -7.44 7.09
C TYR A 55 -9.70 -6.04 6.49
N LEU A 56 -10.30 -5.93 5.31
CA LEU A 56 -10.53 -4.66 4.61
C LEU A 56 -11.96 -4.19 4.88
N GLN A 57 -12.16 -3.37 5.91
CA GLN A 57 -13.38 -2.57 5.99
C GLN A 57 -13.16 -1.34 5.11
N LEU A 58 -14.16 -0.95 4.30
CA LEU A 58 -14.02 0.17 3.35
C LEU A 58 -13.48 1.44 4.03
N ASN A 59 -13.88 1.69 5.27
CA ASN A 59 -13.47 2.84 6.08
C ASN A 59 -12.10 2.69 6.78
N ASP A 60 -11.54 1.48 6.80
CA ASP A 60 -10.25 1.16 7.47
C ASP A 60 -9.14 0.84 6.46
N SER A 61 -9.42 0.99 5.17
CA SER A 61 -8.45 0.77 4.10
C SER A 61 -7.54 1.98 3.91
N ALA A 62 -6.25 1.75 3.70
CA ALA A 62 -5.29 2.79 3.34
C ALA A 62 -5.00 2.73 1.84
N ARG A 63 -5.15 3.86 1.15
CA ARG A 63 -4.84 4.04 -0.27
C ARG A 63 -3.51 4.79 -0.36
N ILE A 64 -2.52 4.20 -1.02
CA ILE A 64 -1.13 4.67 -0.96
C ILE A 64 -0.54 4.70 -2.38
N ASN A 65 0.13 5.81 -2.72
CA ASN A 65 0.93 5.94 -3.93
C ASN A 65 2.35 5.40 -3.68
N ALA A 66 2.98 4.80 -4.68
CA ALA A 66 4.27 4.11 -4.61
C ALA A 66 5.47 5.06 -4.58
N ASP A 67 5.34 6.23 -3.96
CA ASP A 67 6.49 7.06 -3.65
C ASP A 67 7.24 6.46 -2.45
N ILE A 68 8.44 5.94 -2.72
CA ILE A 68 9.41 5.42 -1.74
C ILE A 68 9.66 6.38 -0.57
N GLN A 69 9.50 7.70 -0.76
CA GLN A 69 9.68 8.67 0.33
C GLN A 69 8.61 8.54 1.43
N THR A 70 7.45 7.95 1.12
CA THR A 70 6.35 7.78 2.06
C THR A 70 6.42 6.47 2.85
N MET A 71 7.21 5.49 2.39
CA MET A 71 7.22 4.13 2.94
C MET A 71 8.59 3.74 3.54
N GLN A 72 8.59 3.28 4.79
CA GLN A 72 9.68 2.52 5.38
C GLN A 72 9.37 1.02 5.26
N LYS A 73 10.09 0.33 4.38
CA LYS A 73 9.96 -1.11 4.17
C LYS A 73 10.38 -1.87 5.43
N ILE A 74 9.52 -2.75 5.94
CA ILE A 74 9.93 -3.83 6.84
C ILE A 74 9.98 -5.12 6.04
N THR A 75 11.17 -5.66 5.85
CA THR A 75 11.31 -7.00 5.29
C THR A 75 11.14 -8.01 6.43
N ILE A 76 9.97 -8.65 6.54
CA ILE A 76 9.84 -9.82 7.42
C ILE A 76 10.15 -11.06 6.57
N TYR A 77 11.41 -11.51 6.63
CA TYR A 77 11.76 -12.87 6.24
C TYR A 77 11.06 -13.83 7.22
N GLN A 78 10.10 -14.63 6.76
CA GLN A 78 9.74 -15.86 7.47
C GLN A 78 10.94 -16.81 7.32
N SER A 79 11.49 -17.28 8.43
CA SER A 79 12.62 -18.20 8.46
C SER A 79 12.28 -19.51 7.76
N HIS A 80 13.31 -20.17 7.20
CA HIS A 80 13.27 -21.59 6.85
C HIS A 80 12.84 -22.44 8.06
#